data_AF-A0A8T6C6C4-F1
#
_entry.id   AF-A0A8T6C6C4-F1
#
_cell.length_a   1.000
_cell.length_b   1.000
_cell.length_c   1.000
_cell.angle_alpha   90.00
_cell.angle_beta   90.00
_cell.angle_gamma   90.00
#
_symmetry.space_group_name_H-M   'P 1'
#
loop_
_entity.id
_entity.type
_entity.pdbx_description
1 polymer ?
#
loop_
_entity_poly.entity_id
_entity_poly.type
_entity_poly.pdbx_seq_one_letter_code
_entity_poly.pdbx_strand_id
1 'polypeptide(L)'
;MDMDALLADMAWTAAVGRTHFDCRAGLVFEDAESLRQELKSLANGGDRGGQQAVGASPATGFEAENAPDSGNGRSIVETAAKAYEDGLAVSFESLFAGEERRRISLPGYPFQRRSYWINS
;
A
#
# COMPACT_ATOMS: atom_id res chain seq x y z
N MET A 1 15.37 19.65 -6.28
CA MET A 1 14.91 18.26 -6.16
C MET A 1 13.44 18.34 -5.81
N ASP A 2 12.61 17.76 -6.65
CA ASP A 2 11.16 17.77 -6.48
C ASP A 2 10.80 16.67 -5.48
N MET A 3 10.44 17.07 -4.25
CA MET A 3 10.13 16.13 -3.18
C MET A 3 8.81 15.41 -3.40
N ASP A 4 7.88 16.05 -4.11
CA ASP A 4 6.57 15.47 -4.43
C ASP A 4 6.73 14.36 -5.47
N ALA A 5 7.61 14.57 -6.46
CA ALA A 5 7.97 13.52 -7.41
C ALA A 5 8.62 12.30 -6.72
N LEU A 6 9.51 12.53 -5.74
CA LEU A 6 10.15 11.46 -4.99
C LEU A 6 9.14 10.67 -4.13
N LEU A 7 8.21 11.36 -3.46
CA LEU A 7 7.17 10.72 -2.65
C LEU A 7 6.24 9.85 -3.51
N ALA A 8 5.92 10.30 -4.71
CA ALA A 8 5.13 9.52 -5.64
C ALA A 8 5.91 8.33 -6.24
N ASP A 9 7.21 8.48 -6.53
CA ASP A 9 8.08 7.35 -6.93
C ASP A 9 8.20 6.31 -5.81
N MET A 10 8.24 6.74 -4.54
CA MET A 10 8.18 5.86 -3.37
C MET A 10 6.87 5.07 -3.34
N ALA A 11 5.73 5.75 -3.51
CA ALA A 11 4.40 5.12 -3.51
C ALA A 11 4.28 4.09 -4.65
N TRP A 12 4.69 4.46 -5.86
CA TRP A 12 4.71 3.56 -7.03
C TRP A 12 5.58 2.32 -6.80
N THR A 13 6.79 2.52 -6.28
CA THR A 13 7.71 1.41 -5.99
C THR A 13 7.15 0.46 -4.94
N ALA A 14 6.50 0.99 -3.90
CA ALA A 14 5.89 0.17 -2.86
C ALA A 14 4.65 -0.59 -3.37
N ALA A 15 3.85 0.03 -4.23
CA ALA A 15 2.62 -0.53 -4.76
C ALA A 15 2.84 -1.60 -5.83
N VAL A 16 3.71 -1.36 -6.82
CA VAL A 16 3.89 -2.24 -7.99
C VAL A 16 5.14 -3.13 -7.86
N GLY A 17 6.11 -2.72 -7.06
CA GLY A 17 7.41 -3.39 -6.95
C GLY A 17 7.48 -4.50 -5.90
N ARG A 18 6.38 -4.84 -5.22
CA ARG A 18 6.38 -5.77 -4.08
C ARG A 18 5.28 -6.82 -4.17
N THR A 19 5.56 -8.00 -3.63
CA THR A 19 4.54 -9.03 -3.44
C THR A 19 3.60 -8.64 -2.30
N HIS A 20 2.29 -8.74 -2.53
CA HIS A 20 1.26 -8.46 -1.54
C HIS A 20 0.97 -9.72 -0.70
N PHE A 21 1.32 -9.69 0.58
CA PHE A 21 1.10 -10.78 1.54
C PHE A 21 -0.29 -10.68 2.21
N ASP A 22 -0.56 -11.56 3.17
CA ASP A 22 -1.84 -11.61 3.91
C ASP A 22 -2.05 -10.41 4.83
N CYS A 23 -0.98 -9.88 5.42
CA CYS A 23 -1.02 -8.65 6.21
C CYS A 23 -0.75 -7.45 5.30
N ARG A 24 -1.78 -6.63 5.09
CA ARG A 24 -1.76 -5.47 4.20
C ARG A 24 -2.10 -4.21 5.00
N ALA A 25 -1.44 -3.11 4.67
CA ALA A 25 -1.70 -1.79 5.23
C ALA A 25 -1.66 -0.77 4.08
N GLY A 26 -2.67 0.07 3.98
CA GLY A 26 -2.78 1.15 3.00
C GLY A 26 -2.53 2.49 3.69
N LEU A 27 -1.54 3.25 3.21
CA LEU A 27 -1.23 4.58 3.76
C LEU A 27 -1.46 5.63 2.68
N VAL A 28 -2.27 6.64 3.01
CA VAL A 28 -2.51 7.81 2.16
C VAL A 28 -1.82 9.02 2.80
N PHE A 29 -0.99 9.72 2.03
CA PHE A 29 -0.20 10.85 2.49
C PHE A 29 -0.06 11.88 1.37
N GLU A 30 0.05 13.15 1.76
CA GLU A 30 0.29 14.28 0.85
C GLU A 30 1.72 14.83 0.95
N ASP A 31 2.40 14.56 2.07
CA ASP A 31 3.74 15.08 2.36
C ASP A 31 4.57 14.07 3.18
N ALA A 32 5.87 14.36 3.30
CA ALA A 32 6.82 13.50 4.00
C ALA A 32 6.59 13.43 5.52
N GLU A 33 6.02 14.47 6.14
CA GLU A 33 5.70 14.49 7.56
C GLU A 33 4.49 13.60 7.85
N SER A 34 3.44 13.73 7.05
CA SER A 34 2.25 12.86 7.05
C SER A 34 2.65 11.40 6.89
N LEU A 35 3.49 11.06 5.90
CA LEU A 35 4.03 9.71 5.72
C LEU A 35 4.75 9.19 6.98
N ARG A 36 5.59 10.02 7.59
CA ARG A 36 6.33 9.64 8.80
C ARG A 36 5.41 9.42 9.99
N GLN A 37 4.39 10.25 10.16
CA GLN A 37 3.42 10.12 11.24
C GLN A 37 2.59 8.84 11.09
N GLU A 38 2.14 8.56 9.87
CA GLU A 38 1.38 7.38 9.52
C GLU A 38 2.18 6.08 9.75
N LEU A 39 3.45 6.06 9.33
CA LEU A 39 4.36 4.92 9.59
C LEU A 39 4.63 4.72 11.09
N LYS A 40 4.78 5.80 11.86
CA LYS A 40 4.93 5.71 13.33
C LYS A 40 3.66 5.16 13.98
N SER A 41 2.50 5.62 13.53
CA SER A 41 1.21 5.12 14.00
C SER A 41 1.09 3.60 13.75
N LEU A 42 1.42 3.16 12.54
CA LEU A 42 1.42 1.75 12.16
C LEU A 42 2.42 0.92 12.99
N ALA A 43 3.64 1.42 13.17
CA ALA A 43 4.68 0.73 13.94
C ALA A 43 4.33 0.57 15.43
N ASN A 44 3.56 1.52 15.98
CA ASN A 44 3.09 1.49 17.37
C ASN A 44 1.87 0.57 17.58
N GLY A 45 1.46 -0.18 16.56
CA GLY A 45 0.30 -1.07 16.63
C GLY A 45 -1.02 -0.32 16.49
N GLY A 46 -1.04 0.80 15.76
CA GLY A 46 -2.30 1.41 15.35
C GLY A 46 -3.17 0.36 14.69
N ASP A 47 -4.38 0.17 15.23
CA ASP A 47 -5.37 -0.78 14.74
C ASP A 47 -5.86 -0.32 13.37
N ARG A 48 -5.08 -0.70 12.34
CA ARG A 48 -5.45 -0.70 10.93
C ARG A 48 -5.46 -2.14 10.43
N GLY A 49 -5.84 -3.04 11.33
CA GLY A 49 -6.21 -4.39 10.95
C GLY A 49 -7.43 -4.27 10.07
N GLY A 50 -7.22 -4.24 8.75
CA GLY A 50 -8.24 -4.68 7.81
C GLY A 50 -8.83 -5.96 8.40
N GLN A 51 -10.11 -5.89 8.74
CA GLN A 51 -10.82 -7.05 9.22
C GLN A 51 -10.73 -8.02 8.06
N GLN A 52 -9.87 -9.03 8.18
CA GLN A 52 -9.64 -10.03 7.15
C GLN A 52 -11.01 -10.43 6.62
N ALA A 53 -11.36 -9.99 5.40
CA ALA A 53 -12.68 -10.22 4.86
C ALA A 53 -12.77 -11.73 4.68
N VAL A 54 -13.40 -12.40 5.63
CA VAL A 54 -13.58 -13.86 5.64
C VAL A 54 -14.48 -14.18 4.45
N GLY A 55 -13.89 -14.41 3.28
CA GLY A 55 -14.60 -14.85 2.07
C GLY A 55 -14.55 -13.93 0.84
N ALA A 56 -13.65 -12.96 0.73
CA ALA A 56 -13.48 -12.24 -0.54
C ALA A 56 -12.68 -13.10 -1.55
N SER A 57 -13.40 -13.74 -2.46
CA SER A 57 -12.82 -14.38 -3.65
C SER A 57 -12.02 -13.34 -4.46
N PRO A 58 -10.80 -13.64 -4.94
CA PRO A 58 -9.88 -12.67 -5.57
C PRO A 58 -10.36 -12.11 -6.93
N ALA A 59 -11.62 -12.31 -7.31
CA ALA A 59 -12.14 -12.00 -8.63
C ALA A 59 -12.73 -10.59 -8.77
N THR A 60 -13.04 -9.89 -7.67
CA THR A 60 -13.54 -8.50 -7.73
C THR A 60 -12.41 -7.54 -7.40
N GLY A 61 -11.70 -7.08 -8.44
CA GLY A 61 -10.67 -6.07 -8.29
C GLY A 61 -11.26 -4.68 -8.03
N PHE A 62 -10.60 -3.86 -7.23
CA PHE A 62 -10.85 -2.42 -7.19
C PHE A 62 -10.09 -1.79 -8.36
N GLU A 63 -10.85 -1.36 -9.37
CA GLU A 63 -10.34 -0.56 -10.47
C GLU A 63 -10.74 0.90 -10.20
N ALA A 64 -9.76 1.81 -10.24
CA ALA A 64 -10.00 3.23 -10.00
C ALA A 64 -11.03 3.83 -10.97
N GLU A 65 -11.18 3.25 -12.16
CA GLU A 65 -12.18 3.62 -13.17
C GLU A 65 -13.63 3.28 -12.77
N ASN A 66 -13.81 2.32 -11.86
CA ASN A 66 -15.11 1.88 -11.34
C ASN A 66 -15.40 2.44 -9.93
N ALA A 67 -14.54 3.31 -9.41
CA ALA A 67 -14.78 3.96 -8.13
C ALA A 67 -16.03 4.85 -8.23
N PRO A 68 -16.91 4.87 -7.21
CA PRO A 68 -18.08 5.75 -7.22
C PRO A 68 -17.62 7.19 -7.41
N ASP A 69 -18.29 7.91 -8.32
CA ASP A 69 -18.03 9.29 -8.71
C ASP A 69 -18.15 10.26 -7.52
N SER A 70 -17.14 10.24 -6.66
CA SER A 70 -16.87 11.24 -5.65
C SER A 70 -15.67 12.00 -6.17
N GLY A 71 -15.94 13.16 -6.80
CA GLY A 71 -15.01 13.99 -7.58
C GLY A 71 -13.76 14.53 -6.88
N ASN A 72 -13.28 13.88 -5.82
CA ASN A 72 -12.00 14.13 -5.17
C ASN A 72 -11.09 12.91 -5.35
N GLY A 73 -9.95 13.08 -6.04
CA GLY A 73 -8.93 12.03 -6.21
C GLY A 73 -8.46 11.42 -4.88
N ARG A 74 -8.44 12.21 -3.80
CA ARG A 74 -8.14 11.74 -2.44
C ARG A 74 -9.11 10.66 -1.95
N SER A 75 -10.41 10.81 -2.23
CA SER A 75 -11.44 9.85 -1.79
C SER A 75 -11.30 8.50 -2.50
N ILE A 76 -10.89 8.53 -3.77
CA ILE A 76 -10.60 7.32 -4.55
C ILE A 76 -9.41 6.57 -3.96
N VAL A 77 -8.33 7.28 -3.64
CA VAL A 77 -7.11 6.69 -3.05
C VAL A 77 -7.39 6.15 -1.63
N GLU A 78 -8.17 6.85 -0.82
CA GLU A 78 -8.60 6.37 0.50
C GLU A 78 -9.47 5.11 0.42
N THR A 79 -10.37 5.04 -0.56
CA THR A 79 -11.21 3.85 -0.81
C THR A 79 -10.36 2.68 -1.29
N ALA A 80 -9.40 2.93 -2.19
CA ALA A 80 -8.44 1.93 -2.65
C ALA A 80 -7.58 1.39 -1.50
N ALA A 81 -7.13 2.26 -0.60
CA ALA A 81 -6.35 1.87 0.57
C ALA A 81 -7.14 0.92 1.48
N LYS A 82 -8.41 1.23 1.76
CA LYS A 82 -9.28 0.33 2.55
C LYS A 82 -9.56 -0.99 1.85
N ALA A 83 -9.87 -0.96 0.56
CA ALA A 83 -10.09 -2.18 -0.22
C ALA A 83 -8.83 -3.07 -0.21
N TYR A 84 -7.64 -2.48 -0.29
CA TYR A 84 -6.37 -3.20 -0.19
C TYR A 84 -6.15 -3.83 1.19
N GLU A 85 -6.49 -3.12 2.26
CA GLU A 85 -6.43 -3.62 3.65
C GLU A 85 -7.40 -4.79 3.87
N ASP A 86 -8.59 -4.72 3.29
CA ASP A 86 -9.61 -5.78 3.36
C ASP A 86 -9.27 -7.01 2.50
N GLY A 87 -8.17 -6.95 1.72
CA GLY A 87 -7.64 -8.06 0.94
C GLY A 87 -8.11 -8.10 -0.52
N LEU A 88 -8.86 -7.10 -0.98
CA LEU A 88 -9.26 -7.01 -2.39
C LEU A 88 -8.04 -6.78 -3.30
N ALA A 89 -8.14 -7.25 -4.54
CA ALA A 89 -7.12 -7.01 -5.55
C ALA A 89 -7.27 -5.56 -6.04
N VAL A 90 -6.27 -4.70 -5.81
CA VAL A 90 -6.31 -3.30 -6.27
C VAL A 90 -5.41 -3.14 -7.49
N SER A 91 -5.94 -2.60 -8.59
CA SER A 91 -5.17 -2.31 -9.79
C SER A 91 -4.38 -1.00 -9.60
N PHE A 92 -3.20 -1.09 -8.98
CA PHE A 92 -2.33 0.07 -8.76
C PHE A 92 -1.87 0.72 -10.06
N GLU A 93 -1.70 -0.02 -11.15
CA GLU A 93 -1.34 0.56 -12.45
C GLU A 93 -2.38 1.58 -12.94
N SER A 94 -3.68 1.30 -12.72
CA SER A 94 -4.77 2.22 -13.07
C SER A 94 -4.78 3.47 -12.19
N LEU A 95 -4.31 3.38 -10.93
CA LEU A 95 -4.23 4.53 -10.01
C LEU A 95 -3.17 5.55 -10.42
N PHE A 96 -2.08 5.11 -11.06
CA PHE A 96 -1.01 5.98 -11.56
C PHE A 96 -1.02 6.10 -13.10
N ALA A 97 -2.15 5.77 -13.73
CA ALA A 97 -2.28 5.81 -15.18
C ALA A 97 -1.99 7.23 -15.71
N GLY A 98 -1.02 7.33 -16.63
CA GLY A 98 -0.60 8.60 -17.23
C GLY A 98 0.63 9.26 -16.57
N GLU A 99 1.17 8.69 -15.49
CA GLU A 99 2.37 9.20 -14.83
C GLU A 99 3.61 8.32 -15.13
N GLU A 100 4.68 8.92 -15.67
CA GLU A 100 5.98 8.23 -15.80
C GLU A 100 6.70 8.19 -14.45
N ARG A 101 6.35 7.22 -13.61
CA ARG A 101 6.98 7.00 -12.30
C ARG A 101 8.19 6.07 -12.37
N ARG A 102 9.19 6.33 -11.55
CA ARG A 102 10.43 5.55 -11.50
C ARG A 102 10.46 4.65 -10.27
N ARG A 103 11.03 3.45 -10.45
CA ARG A 103 11.33 2.58 -9.31
C ARG A 103 12.59 3.06 -8.60
N ILE A 104 12.49 3.20 -7.29
CA ILE A 104 13.62 3.63 -6.44
C ILE A 104 14.03 2.53 -5.45
N SER A 105 15.19 2.69 -4.81
CA SER A 105 15.64 1.74 -3.79
C SER A 105 14.86 1.95 -2.48
N LEU A 106 14.10 0.94 -2.07
CA LEU A 106 13.42 0.89 -0.77
C LEU A 106 13.96 -0.27 0.07
N PRO A 107 13.84 -0.22 1.42
CA PRO A 107 14.31 -1.29 2.28
C PRO A 107 13.72 -2.66 1.90
N GLY A 108 14.58 -3.67 1.79
CA GLY A 108 14.16 -5.04 1.50
C GLY A 108 13.31 -5.65 2.61
N TYR A 109 12.71 -6.81 2.34
CA TYR A 109 11.86 -7.50 3.31
C TYR A 109 12.64 -7.84 4.60
N PRO A 110 12.17 -7.43 5.79
CA PRO A 110 12.83 -7.74 7.04
C PRO A 110 12.54 -9.19 7.43
N PHE A 111 13.35 -10.13 6.97
CA PHE A 111 13.21 -11.54 7.32
C PHE A 111 13.25 -11.74 8.84
N GLN A 112 12.33 -12.56 9.34
CA GLN A 112 12.30 -12.90 10.77
C GLN A 112 13.60 -13.63 11.13
N ARG A 113 14.34 -13.07 12.09
CA ARG A 113 15.59 -13.65 12.60
C ARG A 113 15.28 -14.83 13.51
N ARG A 114 15.05 -16.00 12.93
CA ARG A 114 14.91 -17.27 13.65
C ARG A 114 16.22 -18.06 13.55
N SER A 115 16.72 -18.48 14.70
CA SER A 115 17.89 -19.35 14.79
C SER A 115 17.45 -20.81 14.63
N TYR A 116 17.90 -21.45 13.55
CA TYR A 116 17.70 -22.88 13.34
C TYR A 116 19.04 -23.59 13.51
N TRP A 117 19.11 -24.48 14.50
CA TRP A 117 20.29 -25.29 14.79
C TRP A 117 19.92 -26.77 14.70
N ILE A 118 20.85 -27.59 14.18
CA ILE A 118 20.74 -29.04 14.22
C ILE A 118 21.14 -29.46 15.65
N ASN A 119 20.20 -29.99 16.43
CA ASN A 119 20.56 -30.74 17.62
C ASN A 119 21.04 -32.11 17.17
N SER A 120 22.32 -32.40 17.46
CA SER A 120 22.96 -33.69 17.21
C SER A 120 22.46 -34.77 18.18
#